data_AF-G4Q6G7-F1
#
_entry.id   AF-G4Q6G7-F1
#
_cell.length_a   1.000
_cell.length_b   1.000
_cell.length_c   1.000
_cell.angle_alpha   90.00
_cell.angle_beta   90.00
_cell.angle_gamma   90.00
#
_symmetry.space_group_name_H-M   'P 1'
#
loop_
_entity.id
_entity.type
_entity.pdbx_description
1 polymer ?
#
loop_
_entity_poly.entity_id
_entity_poly.type
_entity_poly.pdbx_seq_one_letter_code
_entity_poly.pdbx_strand_id
1 'polypeptide(L)'
;MMTQFCKHCGHLLPDGAKFCDACGASTEEAKTPFAAGPQYEPWHDAALQDKFLGFRGRLNRKRYFQRTLILAGLQVLLAFFFRLFQPDNPSSEELLHMAVMDAGFSFTMGELAARIIDAFLSVLQLGLALRRFHDLDRSWGSLFLLMIPFINLYFLFLLFCKKGTAGDNRFGPDPLMN
;
A
#
# COMPACT_ATOMS: atom_id res chain seq x y z
N MET A 1 -1.15 44.34 18.65
CA MET A 1 -0.41 43.32 19.41
C MET A 1 -1.37 42.18 19.70
N MET A 2 -1.14 40.99 19.13
CA MET A 2 -1.98 39.81 19.42
C MET A 2 -1.30 39.03 20.53
N THR A 3 -1.77 39.20 21.76
CA THR A 3 -1.27 38.41 22.90
C THR A 3 -1.66 36.95 22.72
N GLN A 4 -0.67 36.07 22.65
CA GLN A 4 -0.89 34.62 22.59
C GLN A 4 -0.70 34.01 23.97
N PHE A 5 -1.50 32.98 24.28
CA PHE A 5 -1.40 32.23 25.53
C PHE A 5 -0.88 30.82 25.26
N CYS A 6 -0.05 30.29 26.16
CA CYS A 6 0.44 28.93 26.09
C CYS A 6 -0.73 27.94 26.25
N LYS A 7 -0.91 27.03 25.28
CA LYS A 7 -1.97 26.02 25.31
C LYS A 7 -1.81 24.97 26.43
N HIS A 8 -0.61 24.85 27.01
CA HIS A 8 -0.30 23.84 28.03
C HIS A 8 -0.51 24.36 29.46
N CYS A 9 -0.06 25.58 29.76
CA CYS A 9 -0.12 26.16 31.11
C CYS A 9 -0.89 27.47 31.22
N GLY A 10 -1.36 28.04 30.11
CA GLY A 10 -2.10 29.31 30.09
C GLY A 10 -1.23 30.56 30.29
N HIS A 11 0.10 30.44 30.38
CA HIS A 11 1.00 31.59 30.54
C HIS A 11 1.00 32.49 29.30
N LEU A 12 1.17 33.79 29.51
CA LEU A 12 1.18 34.78 28.43
C LEU A 12 2.51 34.70 27.70
N LEU A 13 2.48 34.47 26.39
CA LEU A 13 3.68 34.27 25.60
C LEU A 13 4.20 35.61 25.08
N PRO A 14 5.53 35.84 25.14
CA PRO A 14 6.14 36.95 24.41
C PRO A 14 5.87 36.83 22.90
N ASP A 15 5.79 37.98 22.21
CA ASP A 15 5.56 38.02 20.77
C ASP A 15 6.63 37.19 20.03
N GLY A 16 6.20 36.10 19.38
CA GLY A 16 7.08 35.20 18.60
C GLY A 16 7.88 34.16 19.40
N ALA A 17 7.57 33.92 20.68
CA ALA A 17 8.25 32.90 21.48
C ALA A 17 8.01 31.49 20.93
N LYS A 18 9.07 30.72 20.65
CA LYS A 18 9.02 29.30 20.18
C LYS A 18 8.74 28.29 21.28
N PHE A 19 9.03 28.67 22.52
CA PHE A 19 8.83 27.87 23.72
C PHE A 19 8.24 28.74 24.81
N CYS A 20 7.39 28.15 25.64
CA CYS A 20 6.89 28.79 26.84
C CYS A 20 8.00 28.84 27.90
N ASP A 21 8.29 30.03 28.39
CA ASP A 21 9.22 30.32 29.48
C ASP A 21 8.79 29.74 30.84
N ALA A 22 7.49 29.64 31.10
CA ALA A 22 6.97 29.12 32.37
C ALA A 22 6.94 27.58 32.46
N CYS A 23 6.66 26.88 31.36
CA CYS A 23 6.47 25.41 31.39
C CYS A 23 7.35 24.62 30.41
N GLY A 24 8.12 25.30 29.55
CA GLY A 24 8.98 24.66 28.55
C GLY A 24 8.25 24.07 27.35
N ALA A 25 6.91 24.14 27.29
CA ALA A 25 6.15 23.60 26.16
C ALA A 25 6.44 24.38 24.86
N SER A 26 6.66 23.66 23.76
CA SER A 26 6.75 24.25 22.42
C SER A 26 5.44 24.96 22.07
N THR A 27 5.55 26.19 21.57
CA THR A 27 4.41 26.99 21.09
C THR A 27 4.15 26.71 19.61
N GLU A 28 5.16 26.20 18.90
CA GLU A 28 5.02 25.63 17.57
C GLU A 28 4.38 24.23 17.73
N GLU A 29 3.12 24.10 17.32
CA GLU A 29 2.60 22.79 16.91
C GLU A 29 3.57 22.25 15.87
N ALA A 30 4.16 21.09 16.12
CA ALA A 30 4.94 20.38 15.12
C ALA A 30 4.02 19.96 13.97
N LYS A 31 3.64 20.91 13.11
CA LYS A 31 3.39 20.64 11.71
C LYS A 31 4.75 20.18 11.20
N THR A 32 4.98 18.87 11.24
CA THR A 32 6.06 18.26 10.47
C THR A 32 6.02 18.93 9.11
N PRO A 33 7.08 19.65 8.70
CA PRO A 33 7.13 20.31 7.42
C PRO A 33 7.41 19.21 6.40
N PHE A 34 6.42 18.34 6.16
CA PHE A 34 6.22 17.92 4.79
C PHE A 34 5.65 19.16 4.13
N ALA A 35 6.59 19.94 3.56
CA ALA A 35 6.32 21.05 2.66
C ALA A 35 5.06 20.74 1.87
N ALA A 36 4.19 21.75 1.71
CA ALA A 36 3.12 21.71 0.74
C ALA A 36 3.68 21.02 -0.50
N GLY A 37 3.27 19.76 -0.71
CA GLY A 37 3.68 19.03 -1.88
C GLY A 37 3.25 19.83 -3.09
N PRO A 38 3.79 19.53 -4.29
CA PRO A 38 3.24 20.10 -5.52
C PRO A 38 1.71 20.07 -5.45
N GLN A 39 1.11 21.21 -5.81
CA GLN A 39 -0.33 21.42 -5.88
C GLN A 39 -1.01 20.12 -6.33
N TYR A 40 -1.98 19.63 -5.54
CA TYR A 40 -2.61 18.34 -5.81
C TYR A 40 -3.25 18.36 -7.20
N GLU A 41 -2.55 17.74 -8.16
CA GLU A 41 -3.16 17.23 -9.37
C GLU A 41 -3.94 15.98 -8.98
N PRO A 42 -5.27 15.95 -9.16
CA PRO A 42 -6.05 14.76 -8.87
C PRO A 42 -5.42 13.58 -9.60
N TRP A 43 -5.02 12.54 -8.86
CA TRP A 43 -4.25 11.42 -9.43
C TRP A 43 -4.93 10.92 -10.71
N HIS A 44 -4.36 11.33 -11.84
CA HIS A 44 -4.88 10.95 -13.12
C HIS A 44 -4.57 9.47 -13.24
N ASP A 45 -5.61 8.67 -13.28
CA ASP A 45 -5.57 7.27 -13.70
C ASP A 45 -5.25 7.20 -15.22
N ALA A 46 -4.35 8.06 -15.71
CA ALA A 46 -3.98 8.22 -17.11
C ALA A 46 -3.04 7.10 -17.52
N ALA A 47 -1.97 6.87 -16.76
CA ALA A 47 -1.04 5.78 -17.02
C ALA A 47 -1.33 4.54 -16.14
N LEU A 48 -1.01 3.36 -16.68
CA LEU A 48 -0.98 2.10 -15.91
C LEU A 48 -0.03 2.18 -14.71
N GLN A 49 1.06 2.93 -14.87
CA GLN A 49 2.05 3.17 -13.82
C GLN A 49 1.41 3.90 -12.63
N ASP A 50 0.62 4.95 -12.88
CA ASP A 50 -0.08 5.69 -11.81
C ASP A 50 -1.13 4.81 -11.10
N LYS A 51 -1.78 3.92 -11.87
CA LYS A 51 -2.78 2.99 -11.34
C LYS A 51 -2.20 1.95 -10.39
N PHE A 52 -1.05 1.36 -10.70
CA PHE A 52 -0.55 0.18 -9.99
C PHE A 52 0.83 0.35 -9.33
N LEU A 53 1.74 1.13 -9.92
CA LEU A 53 3.12 1.31 -9.44
C LEU A 53 3.30 2.52 -8.50
N GLY A 54 2.27 3.34 -8.32
CA GLY A 54 2.30 4.45 -7.38
C GLY A 54 2.26 4.00 -5.90
N PHE A 55 3.18 4.51 -5.07
CA PHE A 55 3.20 4.29 -3.62
C PHE A 55 2.70 5.49 -2.80
N ARG A 56 2.52 6.65 -3.45
CA ARG A 56 2.11 7.89 -2.81
C ARG A 56 0.61 8.13 -2.99
N GLY A 57 0.06 8.96 -2.10
CA GLY A 57 -1.34 9.33 -2.13
C GLY A 57 -2.26 8.31 -1.48
N ARG A 58 -3.55 8.53 -1.71
CA ARG A 58 -4.66 7.82 -1.08
C ARG A 58 -5.47 7.08 -2.13
N LEU A 59 -5.88 5.86 -1.80
CA LEU A 59 -6.73 5.05 -2.65
C LEU A 59 -8.04 4.73 -1.94
N ASN A 60 -9.16 5.13 -2.55
CA ASN A 60 -10.48 4.82 -1.99
C ASN A 60 -10.81 3.32 -2.09
N ARG A 61 -11.73 2.85 -1.25
CA ARG A 61 -12.12 1.43 -1.16
C ARG A 61 -12.62 0.82 -2.48
N LYS A 62 -13.34 1.59 -3.33
CA LYS A 62 -13.91 1.08 -4.59
C LYS A 62 -12.81 0.77 -5.59
N ARG A 63 -11.89 1.73 -5.81
CA ARG A 63 -10.74 1.55 -6.70
C ARG A 63 -9.78 0.49 -6.17
N TYR A 64 -9.58 0.43 -4.85
CA TYR A 64 -8.82 -0.64 -4.20
C TYR A 64 -9.41 -2.02 -4.52
N PHE A 65 -10.70 -2.22 -4.23
CA PHE A 65 -11.38 -3.50 -4.48
C PHE A 65 -11.29 -3.93 -5.94
N GLN A 66 -11.60 -3.03 -6.89
CA GLN A 66 -11.55 -3.33 -8.33
C GLN A 66 -10.14 -3.73 -8.80
N ARG A 67 -9.11 -2.96 -8.39
CA ARG A 67 -7.72 -3.23 -8.81
C ARG A 67 -7.16 -4.49 -8.16
N THR A 68 -7.47 -4.73 -6.89
CA THR A 68 -7.11 -5.97 -6.19
C THR A 68 -7.77 -7.17 -6.86
N LEU A 69 -9.05 -7.08 -7.25
CA LEU A 69 -9.73 -8.18 -7.94
C LEU A 69 -9.12 -8.48 -9.31
N ILE A 70 -8.73 -7.46 -10.07
CA ILE A 70 -8.04 -7.64 -11.37
C ILE A 70 -6.71 -8.37 -11.17
N LEU A 71 -5.88 -7.91 -10.23
CA LEU A 71 -4.57 -8.54 -9.97
C LEU A 71 -4.73 -9.97 -9.44
N ALA A 72 -5.65 -10.20 -8.50
CA ALA A 72 -5.95 -11.53 -7.97
C ALA A 72 -6.47 -12.47 -9.07
N GLY A 73 -7.34 -11.97 -9.97
CA GLY A 73 -7.81 -12.73 -11.13
C GLY A 73 -6.67 -13.13 -12.06
N LEU A 74 -5.75 -12.21 -12.37
CA LEU A 74 -4.56 -12.53 -13.17
C LEU A 74 -3.67 -13.58 -12.51
N GLN A 75 -3.48 -13.52 -11.19
CA GLN A 75 -2.72 -14.53 -10.44
C GLN A 75 -3.41 -15.90 -10.48
N VAL A 76 -4.73 -15.95 -10.29
CA VAL A 76 -5.50 -17.20 -10.37
C VAL A 76 -5.43 -17.79 -11.78
N LEU A 77 -5.55 -16.97 -12.82
CA LEU A 77 -5.44 -17.43 -14.21
C LEU A 77 -4.03 -17.96 -14.52
N LEU A 78 -2.99 -17.27 -14.06
CA LEU A 78 -1.59 -17.70 -14.21
C LEU A 78 -1.38 -19.04 -13.49
N ALA A 79 -1.80 -19.16 -12.24
CA ALA A 79 -1.69 -20.38 -11.46
C ALA A 79 -2.46 -21.55 -12.11
N PHE A 80 -3.68 -21.31 -12.57
CA PHE A 80 -4.48 -22.30 -13.28
C PHE A 80 -3.80 -22.75 -14.58
N PHE A 81 -3.29 -21.82 -15.37
CA PHE A 81 -2.56 -22.13 -16.60
C PHE A 81 -1.39 -23.08 -16.32
N PHE A 82 -0.52 -22.77 -15.36
CA PHE A 82 0.61 -23.65 -15.03
C PHE A 82 0.17 -25.01 -14.46
N ARG A 83 -0.92 -25.04 -13.68
CA ARG A 83 -1.51 -26.29 -13.18
C ARG A 83 -2.00 -27.22 -14.29
N LEU A 84 -2.46 -26.69 -15.43
CA LEU A 84 -2.89 -27.51 -16.57
C LEU A 84 -1.74 -28.30 -17.23
N PHE A 85 -0.51 -27.82 -17.10
CA PHE A 85 0.67 -28.43 -17.73
C PHE A 85 1.54 -29.21 -16.73
N GLN A 86 1.23 -29.16 -15.44
CA GLN A 86 2.01 -29.84 -14.41
C GLN A 86 1.38 -31.22 -14.10
N PRO A 87 2.14 -32.31 -14.18
CA PRO A 87 1.67 -33.61 -13.70
C PRO A 87 1.51 -33.58 -12.18
N ASP A 88 0.36 -34.02 -11.67
CA ASP A 88 0.04 -33.95 -10.23
C ASP A 88 0.90 -34.89 -9.37
N ASN A 89 1.46 -35.96 -9.95
CA ASN A 89 2.35 -36.91 -9.29
C ASN A 89 3.21 -37.65 -10.34
N PRO A 90 4.26 -37.01 -10.89
CA PRO A 90 5.09 -37.69 -11.88
C PRO A 90 5.82 -38.86 -11.21
N SER A 91 5.82 -40.01 -11.88
CA SER A 91 6.62 -41.17 -11.46
C SER A 91 8.13 -40.85 -11.55
N SER A 92 8.98 -41.61 -10.84
CA SER A 92 10.44 -41.42 -10.89
C SER A 92 11.00 -41.56 -12.31
N GLU A 93 10.39 -42.42 -13.13
CA GLU A 93 10.74 -42.61 -14.54
C GLU A 93 10.34 -41.37 -15.36
N GLU A 94 9.14 -40.81 -15.18
CA GLU A 94 8.72 -39.58 -15.87
C GLU A 94 9.58 -38.37 -15.47
N LEU A 95 9.96 -38.26 -14.20
CA LEU A 95 10.90 -37.23 -13.72
C LEU A 95 12.26 -37.35 -14.41
N LEU A 96 12.79 -38.58 -14.55
CA LEU A 96 14.06 -38.84 -15.21
C LEU A 96 13.97 -38.54 -16.71
N HIS A 97 12.90 -38.96 -17.37
CA HIS A 97 12.66 -38.69 -18.79
C HIS A 97 12.49 -37.19 -19.07
N MET A 98 11.78 -36.46 -18.21
CA MET A 98 11.66 -35.00 -18.33
C MET A 98 12.99 -34.29 -18.06
N ALA A 99 13.78 -34.75 -17.08
CA ALA A 99 15.06 -34.13 -16.75
C ALA A 99 16.16 -34.39 -17.80
N VAL A 100 16.12 -35.54 -18.49
CA VAL A 100 17.11 -35.92 -19.53
C VAL A 100 16.73 -35.35 -20.90
N MET A 101 15.46 -35.08 -21.16
CA MET A 101 14.99 -34.34 -22.34
C MET A 101 15.13 -32.82 -22.11
N ASP A 102 15.49 -32.04 -23.14
CA ASP A 102 15.58 -30.56 -23.12
C ASP A 102 14.27 -29.86 -22.61
N ALA A 103 13.18 -30.63 -22.57
CA ALA A 103 11.89 -30.24 -21.99
C ALA A 103 11.94 -29.96 -20.47
N GLY A 104 12.77 -30.63 -19.67
CA GLY A 104 12.85 -30.42 -18.21
C GLY A 104 13.51 -29.09 -17.84
N PHE A 105 14.55 -28.70 -18.58
CA PHE A 105 15.15 -27.37 -18.44
C PHE A 105 14.16 -26.26 -18.85
N SER A 106 13.43 -26.45 -19.95
CA SER A 106 12.40 -25.50 -20.39
C SER A 106 11.23 -25.37 -19.39
N PHE A 107 10.79 -26.49 -18.79
CA PHE A 107 9.72 -26.49 -17.79
C PHE A 107 10.11 -25.75 -16.50
N THR A 108 11.30 -26.03 -15.97
CA THR A 108 11.82 -25.37 -14.75
C THR A 108 12.04 -23.85 -14.95
N MET A 109 12.53 -23.45 -16.12
CA MET A 109 12.66 -22.03 -16.48
C MET A 109 11.30 -21.34 -16.63
N GLY A 110 10.30 -22.04 -17.18
CA GLY A 110 8.92 -21.58 -17.26
C GLY A 110 8.29 -21.35 -15.88
N GLU A 111 8.48 -22.28 -14.94
CA GLU A 111 8.00 -22.12 -13.57
C GLU A 111 8.70 -20.96 -12.84
N LEU A 112 10.01 -20.81 -13.01
CA LEU A 112 10.75 -19.67 -12.45
C LEU A 112 10.22 -18.33 -12.98
N ALA A 113 9.99 -18.23 -14.29
CA ALA A 113 9.40 -17.05 -14.90
C ALA A 113 7.99 -16.76 -14.34
N ALA A 114 7.18 -17.80 -14.14
CA ALA A 114 5.87 -17.67 -13.51
C ALA A 114 5.95 -17.10 -12.09
N ARG A 115 6.91 -17.57 -11.28
CA ARG A 115 7.14 -17.08 -9.91
C ARG A 115 7.63 -15.64 -9.89
N ILE A 116 8.45 -15.23 -10.86
CA ILE A 116 8.86 -13.83 -11.02
C ILE A 116 7.66 -12.94 -11.35
N ILE A 117 6.80 -13.38 -12.26
CA ILE A 117 5.57 -12.65 -12.62
C ILE A 117 4.63 -12.56 -11.41
N ASP A 118 4.41 -13.65 -10.69
CA ASP A 118 3.57 -13.67 -9.49
C ASP A 118 4.10 -12.76 -8.37
N ALA A 119 5.41 -12.77 -8.15
CA ALA A 119 6.06 -11.87 -7.20
C ALA A 119 5.88 -10.40 -7.62
N PHE A 120 6.00 -10.09 -8.91
CA PHE A 120 5.76 -8.74 -9.42
C PHE A 120 4.31 -8.30 -9.22
N LEU A 121 3.32 -9.14 -9.53
CA LEU A 121 1.90 -8.86 -9.28
C LEU A 121 1.62 -8.65 -7.79
N SER A 122 2.28 -9.42 -6.92
CA SER A 122 2.19 -9.28 -5.46
C SER A 122 2.74 -7.93 -4.98
N VAL A 123 3.83 -7.43 -5.56
CA VAL A 123 4.35 -6.07 -5.27
C VAL A 123 3.34 -4.99 -5.66
N LEU A 124 2.63 -5.15 -6.80
CA LEU A 124 1.55 -4.22 -7.18
C LEU A 124 0.42 -4.23 -6.15
N GLN A 125 0.04 -5.41 -5.64
CA GLN A 125 -0.96 -5.53 -4.58
C GLN A 125 -0.53 -4.82 -3.27
N LEU A 126 0.73 -4.95 -2.88
CA LEU A 126 1.28 -4.23 -1.72
C LEU A 126 1.22 -2.71 -1.91
N GLY A 127 1.52 -2.21 -3.11
CA GLY A 127 1.37 -0.79 -3.45
C GLY A 127 -0.07 -0.29 -3.33
N LEU A 128 -1.05 -1.10 -3.75
CA LEU A 128 -2.48 -0.78 -3.56
C LEU A 128 -2.88 -0.77 -2.08
N ALA A 129 -2.43 -1.78 -1.30
CA ALA A 129 -2.71 -1.87 0.12
C ALA A 129 -2.08 -0.71 0.89
N LEU A 130 -0.86 -0.28 0.53
CA LEU A 130 -0.20 0.88 1.11
C LEU A 130 -1.02 2.16 0.93
N ARG A 131 -1.44 2.46 -0.31
CA ARG A 131 -2.27 3.65 -0.59
C ARG A 131 -3.65 3.56 0.07
N ARG A 132 -4.18 2.35 0.25
CA ARG A 132 -5.43 2.12 1.00
C ARG A 132 -5.22 2.38 2.49
N PHE A 133 -4.09 1.98 3.07
CA PHE A 133 -3.71 2.32 4.44
C PHE A 133 -3.53 3.82 4.63
N HIS A 134 -2.91 4.51 3.67
CA HIS A 134 -2.80 5.97 3.68
C HIS A 134 -4.18 6.63 3.71
N ASP A 135 -5.16 6.09 2.99
CA ASP A 135 -6.55 6.58 3.04
C ASP A 135 -7.25 6.30 4.38
N LEU A 136 -6.74 5.36 5.19
CA LEU A 136 -7.16 5.13 6.58
C LEU A 136 -6.30 5.90 7.60
N ASP A 137 -5.45 6.82 7.13
CA ASP A 137 -4.47 7.57 7.92
C ASP A 137 -3.54 6.65 8.75
N ARG A 138 -3.10 5.54 8.14
CA ARG A 138 -2.17 4.56 8.71
C ARG A 138 -0.84 4.60 7.95
N SER A 139 0.28 4.41 8.67
CA SER A 139 1.62 4.41 8.10
C SER A 139 1.93 3.09 7.39
N TRP A 140 2.98 3.10 6.57
CA TRP A 140 3.47 1.93 5.82
C TRP A 140 3.76 0.70 6.69
N GLY A 141 4.12 0.90 7.97
CA GLY A 141 4.33 -0.19 8.92
C GLY A 141 3.10 -1.08 9.13
N SER A 142 1.90 -0.60 8.79
CA SER A 142 0.67 -1.40 8.82
C SER A 142 0.68 -2.56 7.82
N LEU A 143 1.52 -2.50 6.78
CA LEU A 143 1.71 -3.61 5.85
C LEU A 143 2.26 -4.86 6.54
N PHE A 144 3.16 -4.72 7.52
CA PHE A 144 3.71 -5.86 8.25
C PHE A 144 2.66 -6.61 9.06
N LEU A 145 1.58 -5.93 9.44
CA LEU A 145 0.46 -6.55 10.15
C LEU A 145 -0.32 -7.51 9.26
N LEU A 146 -0.22 -7.37 7.92
CA LEU A 146 -0.78 -8.33 6.97
C LEU A 146 -0.01 -9.66 6.97
N MET A 147 1.21 -9.72 7.51
CA MET A 147 1.97 -10.98 7.61
C MET A 147 1.56 -11.84 8.81
N ILE A 148 0.75 -11.31 9.74
CA ILE A 148 0.30 -12.02 10.93
C ILE A 148 -1.10 -12.60 10.65
N PRO A 149 -1.32 -13.93 10.57
CA PRO A 149 -2.54 -14.52 9.99
C PRO A 149 -3.87 -13.99 10.55
N PHE A 150 -4.02 -13.93 11.87
CA PHE A 150 -5.26 -13.49 12.51
C PHE A 150 -5.45 -11.96 12.46
N ILE A 151 -4.36 -11.21 12.59
CA ILE A 151 -4.38 -9.74 12.50
C ILE A 151 -4.64 -9.31 11.05
N ASN A 152 -4.10 -10.06 10.09
CA ASN A 152 -4.31 -9.86 8.66
C ASN A 152 -5.79 -9.90 8.31
N LEU A 153 -6.57 -10.87 8.82
CA LEU A 153 -8.02 -10.93 8.57
C LEU A 153 -8.76 -9.66 9.01
N TYR A 154 -8.43 -9.15 10.19
CA TYR A 154 -8.99 -7.88 10.67
C TYR A 154 -8.61 -6.70 9.75
N PHE A 155 -7.35 -6.61 9.34
CA PHE A 155 -6.90 -5.55 8.44
C PHE A 155 -7.47 -5.67 7.03
N LEU A 156 -7.63 -6.88 6.49
CA LEU A 156 -8.32 -7.10 5.22
C LEU A 156 -9.75 -6.58 5.29
N PHE A 157 -10.48 -6.89 6.37
CA PHE A 157 -11.80 -6.30 6.61
C PHE A 157 -11.76 -4.77 6.62
N LEU A 158 -10.78 -4.17 7.31
CA LEU A 158 -10.62 -2.70 7.29
C LEU A 158 -10.34 -2.14 5.89
N LEU A 159 -9.46 -2.79 5.12
CA LEU A 159 -9.07 -2.34 3.79
C LEU A 159 -10.26 -2.40 2.80
N PHE A 160 -11.09 -3.44 2.89
CA PHE A 160 -12.23 -3.62 1.99
C PHE A 160 -13.50 -2.89 2.43
N CYS A 161 -13.79 -2.84 3.73
CA CYS A 161 -15.10 -2.39 4.23
C CYS A 161 -15.08 -0.98 4.82
N LYS A 162 -14.01 -0.58 5.51
CA LYS A 162 -13.99 0.71 6.23
C LYS A 162 -13.96 1.88 5.24
N LYS A 163 -14.64 2.99 5.56
CA LYS A 163 -14.51 4.26 4.82
C LYS A 163 -13.17 4.93 5.11
N GLY A 164 -12.59 5.59 4.11
CA GLY A 164 -11.42 6.46 4.29
C GLY A 164 -11.67 7.64 5.22
N THR A 165 -10.59 8.34 5.61
CA THR A 165 -10.68 9.59 6.38
C THR A 165 -11.35 10.69 5.56
N ALA A 166 -12.24 11.47 6.18
CA ALA A 166 -12.90 12.57 5.49
C ALA A 166 -11.98 13.80 5.41
N GLY A 167 -11.96 14.46 4.25
CA GLY A 167 -11.09 15.62 4.02
C GLY A 167 -9.62 15.23 3.92
N ASP A 168 -8.73 16.22 4.01
CA ASP A 168 -7.30 16.03 3.83
C ASP A 168 -6.68 15.26 5.00
N ASN A 169 -5.70 14.42 4.70
CA ASN A 169 -4.88 13.75 5.71
C ASN A 169 -3.39 13.90 5.39
N ARG A 170 -2.51 13.34 6.24
CA ARG A 170 -1.05 13.47 6.08
C ARG A 170 -0.46 12.87 4.80
N PHE A 171 -1.26 12.13 4.04
CA PHE A 171 -0.89 11.51 2.76
C PHE A 171 -1.53 12.17 1.55
N GLY A 172 -2.30 13.24 1.75
CA GLY A 172 -2.91 14.04 0.69
C GLY A 172 -4.42 14.25 0.85
N PRO A 173 -5.03 14.95 -0.11
CA PRO A 173 -6.44 15.30 -0.04
C PRO A 173 -7.38 14.12 -0.28
N ASP A 174 -8.66 14.31 0.02
CA ASP A 174 -9.68 13.25 -0.05
C ASP A 174 -9.84 12.73 -1.50
N PRO A 175 -9.66 11.41 -1.75
CA PRO A 175 -9.80 10.84 -3.09
C PRO A 175 -11.25 10.83 -3.63
N LEU A 176 -12.22 11.31 -2.86
CA LEU A 176 -13.63 11.45 -3.25
C LEU A 176 -14.06 12.91 -3.48
N MET A 177 -13.17 13.89 -3.32
CA MET A 177 -13.47 15.32 -3.55
C MET A 177 -13.56 15.71 -5.05
N ASN A 178 -13.61 14.73 -5.95
CA ASN A 178 -13.62 14.91 -7.40
C ASN A 178 -14.93 14.41 -8.00
#